data_AF-A0A652JTA9-F1
#
_entry.id   AF-A0A652JTA9-F1
#
_cell.length_a   1.000
_cell.length_b   1.000
_cell.length_c   1.000
_cell.angle_alpha   90.00
_cell.angle_beta   90.00
_cell.angle_gamma   90.00
#
_symmetry.space_group_name_H-M   'P 1'
#
loop_
_entity.id
_entity.type
_entity.pdbx_description
1 polymer ?
#
loop_
_entity_poly.entity_id
_entity_poly.type
_entity_poly.pdbx_seq_one_letter_code
_entity_poly.pdbx_strand_id
1 'polypeptide(L)' 'HLEAIADALLAFQHTVLPLGDEKPSAAHRSRLALAEAAGTVLAGGLSVLGISAPERI' A
#
# COMPACT_ATOMS: atom_id res chain seq x y z
N HIS A 1 -13.31 3.18 8.98
CA HIS A 1 -12.14 2.32 9.27
C HIS A 1 -11.24 2.15 8.05
N LEU A 2 -11.77 1.71 6.89
CA LEU A 2 -10.97 1.60 5.66
C LEU A 2 -10.36 2.93 5.20
N GLU A 3 -11.11 4.03 5.30
CA GLU A 3 -10.61 5.39 5.00
C GLU A 3 -9.38 5.75 5.84
N ALA A 4 -9.41 5.51 7.16
CA ALA A 4 -8.27 5.76 8.03
C ALA A 4 -7.02 4.91 7.66
N ILE A 5 -7.22 3.68 7.19
CA ILE A 5 -6.13 2.84 6.68
C ILE A 5 -5.56 3.42 5.38
N ALA A 6 -6.44 3.83 4.46
CA ALA A 6 -6.05 4.43 3.20
C ALA A 6 -5.26 5.74 3.41
N ASP A 7 -5.75 6.61 4.28
CA ASP A 7 -5.09 7.89 4.62
C ASP A 7 -3.73 7.66 5.27
N ALA A 8 -3.65 6.72 6.24
CA ALA A 8 -2.39 6.39 6.89
C ALA A 8 -1.38 5.78 5.91
N LEU A 9 -1.82 4.92 4.99
CA LEU A 9 -0.96 4.37 3.94
C LEU A 9 -0.45 5.47 3.00
N LEU A 10 -1.33 6.37 2.54
CA LEU A 10 -0.99 7.49 1.68
C LEU A 10 0.05 8.42 2.32
N ALA A 11 -0.07 8.68 3.62
CA ALA A 11 0.91 9.46 4.36
C ALA A 11 2.28 8.75 4.45
N PHE A 12 2.30 7.41 4.48
CA PHE A 12 3.52 6.63 4.72
C PHE A 12 4.23 6.11 3.45
N GLN A 13 3.52 5.96 2.33
CA GLN A 13 4.03 5.28 1.13
C GLN A 13 5.06 6.09 0.31
N HIS A 14 5.50 7.25 0.79
CA HIS A 14 6.60 7.97 0.15
C HIS A 14 7.87 7.10 0.21
N THR A 15 8.64 7.04 -0.90
CA THR A 15 9.92 6.30 -0.98
C THR A 15 9.82 4.77 -0.81
N VAL A 16 8.70 4.16 -1.22
CA VAL A 16 8.59 2.69 -1.28
C VAL A 16 9.63 2.10 -2.25
N LEU A 17 9.80 2.72 -3.41
CA LEU A 17 10.81 2.34 -4.38
C LEU A 17 12.03 3.27 -4.29
N PRO A 18 13.24 2.75 -4.56
CA PRO A 18 14.43 3.58 -4.68
C PRO A 18 14.27 4.62 -5.78
N LEU A 19 14.81 5.82 -5.57
CA LEU A 19 14.74 6.93 -6.52
C LEU A 19 16.08 7.11 -7.26
N GLY A 20 16.02 7.23 -8.59
CA GLY A 20 17.21 7.44 -9.42
C GLY A 20 18.22 6.31 -9.25
N ASP A 21 19.46 6.66 -8.88
CA ASP A 21 20.56 5.70 -8.69
C ASP A 21 20.65 5.12 -7.27
N GLU A 22 19.64 5.38 -6.43
CA GLU A 22 19.60 4.85 -5.08
C GLU A 22 19.49 3.32 -5.09
N LYS A 23 20.31 2.66 -4.25
CA LYS A 23 20.31 1.20 -4.19
C LYS A 23 19.11 0.68 -3.38
N PRO A 24 18.45 -0.41 -3.81
CA PRO A 24 17.44 -1.09 -3.01
C PRO A 24 17.98 -1.45 -1.62
N SER A 25 17.22 -1.11 -0.58
CA SER A 25 17.62 -1.32 0.82
C SER A 25 16.55 -2.08 1.59
N ALA A 26 16.87 -2.51 2.82
CA ALA A 26 15.91 -3.16 3.70
C ALA A 26 14.68 -2.28 3.98
N ALA A 27 14.87 -0.96 4.11
CA ALA A 27 13.77 -0.02 4.32
C ALA A 27 12.78 -0.02 3.14
N HIS A 28 13.28 0.01 1.90
CA HIS A 28 12.45 -0.06 0.69
C HIS A 28 11.62 -1.35 0.67
N ARG A 29 12.25 -2.49 0.95
CA ARG A 29 11.55 -3.79 1.00
C ARG A 29 10.50 -3.83 2.11
N SER A 30 10.79 -3.30 3.29
CA SER A 30 9.82 -3.22 4.39
C SER A 30 8.62 -2.33 4.03
N ARG A 31 8.85 -1.18 3.37
CA ARG A 31 7.76 -0.30 2.91
C ARG A 31 6.92 -0.95 1.82
N LEU A 32 7.54 -1.66 0.89
CA LEU A 32 6.82 -2.43 -0.14
C LEU A 32 5.93 -3.50 0.49
N ALA A 33 6.46 -4.31 1.42
CA ALA A 33 5.68 -5.33 2.11
C ALA A 33 4.50 -4.73 2.90
N LEU A 34 4.69 -3.55 3.51
CA LEU A 34 3.60 -2.83 4.17
C LEU A 34 2.52 -2.39 3.18
N ALA A 35 2.91 -1.85 2.02
CA ALA A 35 1.96 -1.43 0.99
C ALA A 35 1.13 -2.60 0.46
N GLU A 36 1.76 -3.76 0.23
CA GLU A 36 1.07 -5.00 -0.17
C GLU A 36 0.07 -5.48 0.89
N ALA A 37 0.48 -5.46 2.16
CA ALA A 37 -0.40 -5.86 3.26
C ALA A 37 -1.60 -4.91 3.41
N ALA A 38 -1.37 -3.60 3.34
CA ALA A 38 -2.43 -2.61 3.39
C ALA A 38 -3.40 -2.72 2.20
N GLY A 39 -2.88 -2.94 0.98
CA GLY A 39 -3.68 -3.22 -0.21
C GLY A 39 -4.57 -4.44 -0.03
N THR A 40 -4.05 -5.51 0.57
CA THR A 40 -4.84 -6.72 0.88
C THR A 40 -5.97 -6.44 1.86
N VAL A 41 -5.72 -5.68 2.93
CA VAL A 41 -6.74 -5.31 3.92
C VAL A 41 -7.83 -4.44 3.29
N LEU A 42 -7.44 -3.46 2.47
CA LEU A 42 -8.38 -2.60 1.76
C LEU A 42 -9.24 -3.40 0.78
N ALA A 43 -8.65 -4.29 -0.02
CA ALA A 43 -9.38 -5.14 -0.95
C ALA A 43 -10.39 -6.06 -0.24
N GLY A 44 -9.97 -6.70 0.86
CA GLY A 44 -10.87 -7.52 1.68
C GLY A 44 -12.02 -6.70 2.27
N GLY A 45 -11.73 -5.50 2.78
CA GLY A 45 -12.76 -4.61 3.32
C GLY A 45 -13.75 -4.10 2.26
N LEU A 46 -13.27 -3.75 1.07
CA LEU A 46 -14.11 -3.33 -0.05
C LEU A 46 -15.02 -4.48 -0.54
N SER A 47 -14.50 -5.70 -0.57
CA SER A 47 -15.28 -6.88 -0.95
C SER A 47 -16.48 -7.10 -0.02
N VAL A 48 -16.33 -6.86 1.29
CA VAL A 48 -17.45 -6.91 2.26
C VAL A 48 -18.53 -5.87 1.94
N LEU A 49 -18.15 -4.74 1.34
CA LEU A 49 -19.09 -3.70 0.90
C LEU A 49 -19.69 -3.99 -0.49
N GLY A 50 -19.37 -5.12 -1.10
CA GLY A 50 -19.81 -5.48 -2.46
C GLY A 50 -19.04 -4.73 -3.56
N ILE A 51 -17.90 -4.11 -3.23
CA ILE A 51 -17.07 -3.35 -4.16
C ILE A 51 -15.82 -4.19 -4.49
N SER A 52 -15.58 -4.44 -5.77
CA SER A 52 -14.31 -5.04 -6.19
C SER A 52 -13.22 -3.98 -6.18
N ALA A 53 -12.08 -4.29 -5.56
CA ALA A 53 -10.89 -3.47 -5.71
C ALA A 53 -10.32 -3.68 -7.13
N PRO A 54 -9.95 -2.61 -7.85
CA PRO A 54 -9.31 -2.74 -9.17
C PRO A 54 -7.89 -3.29 -9.02
N GLU A 55 -7.46 -4.22 -9.89
CA GLU A 55 -6.09 -4.74 -9.84
C GLU A 55 -5.04 -3.75 -10.34
N ARG A 56 -5.43 -2.78 -11.18
CA ARG A 56 -4.60 -1.68 -11.69
C ARG A 56 -5.49 -0.46 -11.95
N ILE A 57 -4.99 0.73 -11.61
CA ILE A 57 -5.60 2.04 -11.90
C ILE A 57 -5.01 2.64 -13.17
#